data_AF-A0A2H0VZW1-F1
#
_entry.id   AF-A0A2H0VZW1-F1
#
_cell.length_a   1.000
_cell.length_b   1.000
_cell.length_c   1.000
_cell.angle_alpha   90.00
_cell.angle_beta   90.00
_cell.angle_gamma   90.00
#
_symmetry.space_group_name_H-M   'P 1'
#
loop_
_entity.id
_entity.type
_entity.pdbx_description
1 polymer ?
#
loop_
_entity_poly.entity_id
_entity_poly.type
_entity_poly.pdbx_seq_one_letter_code
_entity_poly.pdbx_strand_id
1 'polypeptide(L)'
;MNTNGDENKSNNPAQSPFSQTFFHGTKADLKIGDFITIGLNSNYGSRKNAKYIYLSATLDAAIWGAELAFGEGRERIYLVE
;
A
#
# COMPACT_ATOMS: atom_id res chain seq x y z
N MET A 1 -21.17 -18.14 35.53
CA MET A 1 -20.59 -16.95 34.88
C MET A 1 -19.37 -17.40 34.10
N ASN A 2 -19.49 -17.61 32.79
CA ASN A 2 -18.36 -17.97 31.94
C ASN A 2 -18.00 -16.72 31.14
N THR A 3 -16.88 -16.08 31.49
CA THR A 3 -16.33 -14.96 30.74
C THR A 3 -15.47 -15.52 29.62
N ASN A 4 -16.07 -15.76 28.46
CA ASN A 4 -15.32 -15.99 27.23
C ASN A 4 -14.95 -14.62 26.66
N GLY A 5 -13.75 -14.17 27.00
CA GLY A 5 -13.09 -13.09 26.27
C GLY A 5 -12.68 -13.64 24.91
N ASP A 6 -13.49 -13.38 23.89
CA ASP A 6 -13.12 -13.67 22.51
C ASP A 6 -11.97 -12.76 22.11
N GLU A 7 -10.78 -13.35 22.16
CA GLU A 7 -9.52 -12.75 21.76
C GLU A 7 -9.61 -12.22 20.34
N ASN A 8 -9.33 -10.92 20.23
CA ASN A 8 -9.28 -10.15 19.00
C ASN A 8 -8.21 -10.75 18.08
N LYS A 9 -8.62 -11.67 17.19
CA LYS A 9 -7.76 -12.24 16.16
C LYS A 9 -7.31 -11.11 15.26
N SER A 10 -6.10 -10.61 15.51
CA SER A 10 -5.38 -9.78 14.56
C SER A 10 -5.25 -10.57 13.27
N ASN A 11 -6.03 -10.21 12.26
CA ASN A 11 -5.88 -10.67 10.89
C ASN A 11 -4.59 -10.05 10.32
N ASN A 12 -3.46 -10.43 10.89
CA ASN A 12 -2.16 -10.05 10.37
C ASN A 12 -1.86 -11.09 9.28
N PRO A 13 -1.87 -10.73 7.98
CA PRO A 13 -1.45 -11.67 6.95
C PRO A 13 -0.02 -12.07 7.29
N ALA A 14 0.16 -13.32 7.75
CA ALA A 14 1.47 -13.82 8.11
C ALA A 14 2.31 -13.81 6.82
N GLN A 15 3.42 -13.07 6.82
CA GLN A 15 4.36 -13.09 5.69
C GLN A 15 4.69 -14.54 5.32
N SER A 16 4.32 -14.93 4.10
CA SER A 16 4.67 -16.24 3.56
C SER A 16 6.15 -16.19 3.13
N PRO A 17 7.00 -17.15 3.57
CA PRO A 17 8.43 -17.15 3.27
C PRO A 17 8.77 -17.27 1.77
N PHE A 18 7.77 -17.42 0.90
CA PHE A 18 7.92 -17.46 -0.55
C PHE A 18 7.06 -16.41 -1.30
N SER A 19 6.27 -15.59 -0.62
CA SER A 19 5.54 -14.48 -1.28
C SER A 19 6.49 -13.29 -1.40
N GLN A 20 6.86 -12.92 -2.64
CA GLN A 20 7.70 -11.75 -2.87
C GLN A 20 6.88 -10.50 -2.63
N THR A 21 7.13 -9.82 -1.51
CA THR A 21 6.48 -8.55 -1.19
C THR A 21 7.23 -7.39 -1.83
N PHE A 22 6.48 -6.40 -2.32
CA PHE A 22 7.02 -5.14 -2.84
C PHE A 22 6.61 -3.97 -1.95
N PHE A 23 7.31 -2.85 -2.12
CA PHE A 23 6.94 -1.57 -1.52
C PHE A 23 6.13 -0.73 -2.51
N HIS A 24 5.08 -0.09 -2.02
CA HIS A 24 4.33 0.93 -2.73
C HIS A 24 4.28 2.22 -1.90
N GLY A 25 4.89 3.29 -2.43
CA GLY A 25 4.81 4.62 -1.84
C GLY A 25 3.64 5.42 -2.39
N THR A 26 2.82 6.00 -1.52
CA THR A 26 1.65 6.81 -1.90
C THR A 26 1.20 7.75 -0.78
N LYS A 27 0.34 8.72 -1.10
CA LYS A 27 -0.40 9.54 -0.12
C LYS A 27 -1.81 9.03 0.16
N ALA A 28 -2.26 7.99 -0.56
CA ALA A 28 -3.53 7.35 -0.31
C ALA A 28 -3.55 6.68 1.09
N ASP A 29 -4.67 6.85 1.79
CA ASP A 29 -4.93 6.24 3.09
C ASP A 29 -5.53 4.84 2.91
N LEU A 30 -4.68 3.89 2.52
CA LEU A 30 -5.05 2.49 2.30
C LEU A 30 -5.07 1.74 3.64
N LYS A 31 -5.98 0.78 3.74
CA LYS A 31 -6.08 -0.16 4.86
C LYS A 31 -5.58 -1.53 4.42
N ILE A 32 -5.19 -2.36 5.39
CA ILE A 32 -4.82 -3.76 5.12
C ILE A 32 -6.04 -4.48 4.51
N GLY A 33 -5.81 -5.16 3.39
CA GLY A 33 -6.85 -5.83 2.60
C GLY A 33 -7.40 -4.98 1.45
N ASP A 34 -7.06 -3.69 1.36
CA ASP A 34 -7.42 -2.87 0.20
C ASP A 34 -6.62 -3.29 -1.04
N PHE A 35 -7.27 -3.23 -2.20
CA PHE A 35 -6.63 -3.48 -3.49
C PHE A 35 -6.18 -2.17 -4.13
N ILE A 36 -4.96 -2.17 -4.67
CA ILE A 36 -4.47 -1.10 -5.54
C ILE A 36 -4.85 -1.45 -6.98
N THR A 37 -5.59 -0.56 -7.65
CA THR A 37 -6.07 -0.79 -9.02
C THR A 37 -5.58 0.28 -9.98
N ILE A 38 -5.47 -0.08 -11.26
CA ILE A 38 -5.23 0.88 -12.35
C ILE A 38 -6.43 1.82 -12.55
N GLY A 39 -6.26 2.88 -13.35
CA GLY A 39 -7.34 3.83 -13.65
C GLY A 39 -7.44 5.01 -12.69
N LEU A 40 -6.56 5.07 -11.68
CA LEU A 40 -6.34 6.29 -10.90
C LEU A 40 -5.46 7.27 -11.69
N ASN A 41 -5.61 8.57 -11.41
CA ASN A 41 -4.83 9.62 -12.05
C ASN A 41 -3.32 9.42 -11.78
N SER A 42 -2.51 9.42 -12.83
CA SER A 42 -1.05 9.33 -12.72
C SER A 42 -0.48 10.47 -11.87
N ASN A 43 0.45 10.14 -10.98
CA ASN A 43 1.23 11.14 -10.21
C ASN A 43 2.19 11.94 -11.10
N TYR A 44 2.48 11.45 -12.32
CA TYR A 44 3.41 12.06 -13.26
C TYR A 44 2.70 12.65 -14.50
N GLY A 45 3.19 13.81 -14.96
CA GLY A 45 2.71 14.47 -16.18
C GLY A 45 1.29 15.03 -16.08
N SER A 46 0.51 14.94 -17.16
CA SER A 46 -0.85 15.50 -17.27
C SER A 46 -1.94 14.71 -16.52
N ARG A 47 -1.57 13.88 -15.54
CA ARG A 47 -2.51 13.07 -14.72
C ARG A 47 -3.48 12.19 -15.50
N LYS A 48 -3.05 11.67 -16.65
CA LYS A 48 -3.83 10.67 -17.39
C LYS A 48 -3.98 9.41 -16.53
N ASN A 49 -5.06 8.66 -16.74
CA ASN A 49 -5.27 7.38 -16.08
C ASN A 49 -4.04 6.48 -16.20
N ALA A 50 -3.48 6.08 -15.06
CA ALA A 50 -2.32 5.22 -15.01
C ALA A 50 -2.70 3.82 -15.52
N LYS A 51 -1.94 3.32 -16.50
CA LYS A 51 -2.10 1.97 -17.06
C LYS A 51 -1.41 0.89 -16.21
N TYR A 52 -0.55 1.31 -15.29
CA TYR A 52 0.30 0.44 -14.48
C TYR A 52 0.35 0.95 -13.04
N ILE A 53 0.61 0.03 -12.11
CA ILE A 53 0.90 0.33 -10.70
C ILE A 53 2.41 0.22 -10.53
N TYR A 54 3.02 1.22 -9.92
CA TYR A 54 4.46 1.23 -9.66
C TYR A 54 4.74 0.66 -8.27
N LEU A 55 5.55 -0.38 -8.25
CA LEU A 55 6.03 -1.09 -7.06
C LEU A 55 7.55 -1.16 -7.10
N SER A 56 8.19 -1.27 -5.94
CA SER A 56 9.65 -1.36 -5.83
C SER A 56 10.10 -2.48 -4.89
N ALA A 57 11.25 -3.07 -5.18
CA ALA A 57 11.95 -3.97 -4.26
C ALA A 57 12.85 -3.21 -3.25
N THR A 58 13.00 -1.89 -3.39
CA THR A 58 13.83 -1.05 -2.51
C THR A 58 12.99 0.00 -1.80
N LEU A 59 13.30 0.23 -0.52
CA LEU A 59 12.63 1.23 0.30
C LEU A 59 12.86 2.65 -0.23
N ASP A 60 14.07 2.96 -0.68
CA ASP A 60 14.43 4.29 -1.19
C ASP A 60 13.55 4.73 -2.38
N ALA A 61 13.35 3.86 -3.36
CA ALA A 61 12.47 4.17 -4.48
C ALA A 61 10.99 4.29 -4.06
N ALA A 62 10.57 3.59 -3.00
CA ALA A 62 9.23 3.74 -2.46
C ALA A 62 9.05 5.07 -1.70
N ILE A 63 10.09 5.59 -1.06
CA ILE A 63 10.09 6.93 -0.46
C ILE A 63 9.80 7.98 -1.54
N TRP A 64 10.53 7.93 -2.66
CA TRP A 64 10.26 8.82 -3.80
C TRP A 64 8.83 8.69 -4.32
N GLY A 65 8.30 7.47 -4.40
CA GLY A 65 6.91 7.24 -4.79
C GLY A 65 5.89 7.92 -3.88
N ALA A 66 6.13 7.93 -2.56
CA ALA A 66 5.23 8.55 -1.60
C ALA A 66 5.33 10.09 -1.62
N GLU A 67 6.54 10.65 -1.67
CA GLU A 67 6.76 12.10 -1.69
C GLU A 67 6.20 12.75 -2.95
N LEU A 68 6.42 12.11 -4.11
CA LEU A 68 5.95 12.59 -5.41
C LEU A 68 4.48 12.25 -5.68
N ALA A 69 3.82 11.48 -4.80
CA ALA A 69 2.42 11.16 -4.97
C ALA A 69 1.57 12.44 -4.90
N PHE A 70 0.54 12.49 -5.73
CA PHE A 70 -0.36 13.62 -5.79
C PHE A 70 -1.36 13.60 -4.62
N GLY A 71 -1.63 14.78 -4.06
CA GLY A 71 -2.57 14.99 -2.96
C GLY A 71 -1.91 15.59 -1.72
N GLU A 72 -2.75 16.06 -0.80
CA GLU A 72 -2.34 16.70 0.47
C GLU A 72 -2.31 15.70 1.65
N GLY A 73 -2.52 14.41 1.37
CA GLY A 73 -2.46 13.36 2.37
C GLY A 73 -1.04 13.10 2.86
N ARG A 74 -0.91 12.49 4.04
CA ARG A 74 0.40 12.05 4.57
C ARG A 74 1.03 10.99 3.66
N GLU A 75 2.33 11.07 3.46
CA GLU A 75 3.14 10.06 2.79
C GLU A 75 3.13 8.75 3.57
N ARG A 76 2.92 7.64 2.87
CA ARG A 76 2.86 6.28 3.43
C ARG A 76 3.55 5.29 2.49
N ILE A 77 4.14 4.26 3.09
CA ILE A 77 4.73 3.14 2.36
C ILE A 77 4.04 1.87 2.83
N TYR A 78 3.51 1.12 1.87
CA TYR A 78 2.83 -0.15 2.11
C TYR A 78 3.66 -1.31 1.57
N LEU A 79 3.63 -2.42 2.29
CA LEU A 79 4.04 -3.73 1.79
C LEU A 79 2.85 -4.34 1.04
N VAL A 80 3.06 -4.77 -0.20
CA VAL A 80 2.01 -5.28 -1.09
C VAL A 80 2.46 -6.55 -1.82
N GLU A 81 1.50 -7.34 -2.26
CA GLU A 81 1.67 -8.58 -3.04
C GLU A 81 0.78 -8.60 -4.28
#